data_AF-A0A3N5TS62-F1
#
_entry.id   AF-A0A3N5TS62-F1
#
_cell.length_a   1.000
_cell.length_b   1.000
_cell.length_c   1.000
_cell.angle_alpha   90.00
_cell.angle_beta   90.00
_cell.angle_gamma   90.00
#
_symmetry.space_group_name_H-M   'P 1'
#
loop_
_entity.id
_entity.type
_entity.pdbx_description
1 polymer ?
#
loop_
_entity_poly.entity_id
_entity_poly.type
_entity_poly.pdbx_seq_one_letter_code
_entity_poly.pdbx_strand_id
1 'polypeptide(L)' 'MSKEEVYDAEIFPLMGKIIEICKRAKIPVLANFKLEGDLQVTTAVLPEEYEPSKDQLMALSLFRDGYMAFAVTTKKNAGK' A
#
# COMPACT_ATOMS: atom_id res chain seq x y z
N MET A 1 4.69 24.51 -5.38
CA MET A 1 4.04 23.22 -5.63
C MET A 1 4.32 22.35 -4.42
N SER A 2 3.28 21.99 -3.67
CA SER A 2 3.40 21.15 -2.48
C SER A 2 3.68 19.69 -2.88
N LYS A 3 4.18 18.89 -1.95
CA LYS A 3 4.34 17.44 -2.20
C LYS A 3 3.01 16.75 -2.50
N GLU A 4 1.92 17.25 -1.93
CA GLU A 4 0.56 16.79 -2.18
C GLU A 4 0.12 17.10 -3.62
N GLU A 5 0.37 18.32 -4.10
CA GLU A 5 0.08 18.72 -5.48
C GLU A 5 0.87 17.86 -6.49
N VAL A 6 2.15 17.57 -6.22
CA VAL A 6 2.96 16.66 -7.06
C VAL A 6 2.40 15.23 -7.00
N TYR A 7 2.01 14.76 -5.81
CA TYR A 7 1.47 13.41 -5.66
C TYR A 7 0.18 13.26 -6.48
N ASP A 8 -0.76 14.18 -6.32
CA ASP A 8 -2.05 14.11 -7.01
C ASP A 8 -1.92 14.27 -8.53
N ALA A 9 -1.07 15.18 -8.99
CA ALA A 9 -0.91 15.45 -10.41
C ALA A 9 -0.11 14.37 -11.16
N GLU A 10 0.94 13.81 -10.52
CA GLU A 10 1.92 12.98 -11.21
C GLU A 10 1.97 11.55 -10.68
N ILE A 11 2.03 11.38 -9.36
CA ILE A 11 2.30 10.07 -8.74
C ILE A 11 1.04 9.21 -8.71
N PHE A 12 -0.11 9.78 -8.33
CA PHE A 12 -1.37 9.06 -8.17
C PHE A 12 -1.82 8.37 -9.48
N PRO A 13 -1.83 9.02 -10.66
CA PRO A 13 -2.20 8.37 -11.91
C PRO A 13 -1.23 7.24 -12.30
N LEU A 14 0.06 7.38 -12.00
CA LEU A 14 1.07 6.35 -12.26
C LEU A 14 0.91 5.15 -11.32
N MET A 15 0.69 5.41 -10.04
CA MET A 15 0.46 4.35 -9.05
C MET A 15 -0.81 3.55 -9.36
N GLY A 16 -1.87 4.20 -9.86
CA GLY A 16 -3.06 3.48 -10.35
C GLY A 16 -2.70 2.41 -11.39
N LYS A 17 -1.92 2.78 -12.41
CA LYS A 17 -1.45 1.85 -13.46
C LYS A 17 -0.58 0.73 -12.90
N ILE A 18 0.33 1.06 -11.97
CA ILE A 18 1.20 0.06 -11.31
C ILE A 18 0.37 -0.93 -10.52
N ILE A 19 -0.60 -0.46 -9.72
CA ILE A 19 -1.51 -1.30 -8.93
C ILE A 19 -2.28 -2.26 -9.84
N GLU A 20 -2.81 -1.78 -10.96
CA GLU A 20 -3.52 -2.64 -11.92
C GLU A 20 -2.64 -3.75 -12.50
N ILE A 21 -1.39 -3.43 -12.86
CA ILE A 21 -0.41 -4.40 -13.33
C ILE A 21 -0.10 -5.42 -12.24
N CYS A 22 0.20 -4.96 -11.03
CA CYS A 22 0.52 -5.81 -9.89
C CYS A 22 -0.62 -6.78 -9.55
N LYS A 23 -1.87 -6.29 -9.54
CA LYS A 23 -3.06 -7.13 -9.34
C LYS A 23 -3.20 -8.20 -10.43
N ARG A 24 -3.12 -7.81 -11.70
CA ARG A 24 -3.24 -8.74 -12.84
C ARG A 24 -2.16 -9.82 -12.82
N ALA A 25 -0.93 -9.43 -12.51
CA ALA A 25 0.23 -10.33 -12.51
C ALA A 25 0.45 -11.06 -11.18
N LYS A 26 -0.42 -10.83 -10.18
CA LYS A 26 -0.25 -11.32 -8.79
C LYS A 26 1.12 -10.95 -8.19
N ILE A 27 1.63 -9.77 -8.54
CA ILE A 27 2.88 -9.25 -8.00
C ILE A 27 2.58 -8.49 -6.70
N PRO A 28 3.21 -8.86 -5.58
CA PRO A 28 3.08 -8.15 -4.32
C PRO A 28 3.80 -6.79 -4.40
N VAL A 29 3.17 -5.72 -3.92
CA VAL A 29 3.81 -4.40 -3.84
C VAL A 29 3.45 -3.68 -2.54
N LEU A 30 4.43 -2.95 -2.02
CA LEU A 30 4.29 -2.06 -0.87
C LEU A 30 4.97 -0.73 -1.21
N ALA A 31 4.25 0.38 -1.10
CA ALA A 31 4.77 1.72 -1.36
C ALA A 31 4.30 2.69 -0.27
N ASN A 32 5.18 3.61 0.14
CA ASN A 32 4.90 4.65 1.14
C ASN A 32 5.41 6.00 0.65
N PHE A 33 4.60 7.03 0.78
CA PHE A 33 4.96 8.40 0.41
C PHE A 33 4.65 9.33 1.57
N LYS A 34 5.66 10.09 2.02
CA LYS A 34 5.47 11.14 3.02
C LYS A 34 5.09 12.45 2.31
N LEU A 35 3.90 12.96 2.63
CA LEU A 35 3.42 14.24 2.14
C LEU A 35 3.88 15.38 3.07
N GLU A 36 3.23 16.53 3.00
CA GLU A 36 3.54 17.65 3.88
C GLU A 36 2.94 17.46 5.28
N GLY A 37 3.64 17.98 6.30
CA GLY A 37 3.26 17.82 7.70
C GLY A 37 3.34 16.35 8.17
N ASP A 38 2.26 15.92 8.82
CA ASP A 38 2.09 14.58 9.40
C ASP A 38 1.36 13.59 8.47
N LEU A 39 1.15 13.97 7.20
CA LEU A 39 0.41 13.16 6.23
C LEU A 39 1.31 12.14 5.51
N GLN A 40 0.80 10.92 5.35
CA GLN A 40 1.46 9.84 4.62
C GLN A 40 0.45 9.02 3.81
N VAL A 41 0.89 8.47 2.69
CA VAL A 41 0.09 7.59 1.83
C VAL A 41 0.78 6.25 1.70
N THR A 42 0.10 5.20 2.14
CA THR A 42 0.56 3.81 2.04
C THR A 42 -0.31 3.03 1.07
N THR A 43 0.33 2.40 0.08
CA THR A 43 -0.32 1.46 -0.85
C THR A 43 0.25 0.07 -0.64
N ALA A 44 -0.63 -0.92 -0.44
CA ALA A 44 -0.25 -2.32 -0.36
C ALA A 44 -1.16 -3.17 -1.26
N VAL A 45 -0.56 -4.03 -2.08
CA VAL A 45 -1.24 -5.09 -2.83
C VAL A 45 -0.56 -6.39 -2.45
N LEU A 46 -1.23 -7.21 -1.65
CA LEU A 46 -0.72 -8.49 -1.16
C LEU A 46 -1.75 -9.58 -1.54
N PRO A 47 -1.43 -10.48 -2.49
CA PRO A 47 -2.30 -11.61 -2.83
C PRO A 47 -2.54 -12.51 -1.61
N GLU A 48 -3.70 -13.19 -1.54
CA GLU A 48 -4.08 -14.04 -0.39
C GLU A 48 -3.09 -15.20 -0.15
N GLU A 49 -2.58 -15.75 -1.23
CA GLU A 49 -1.61 -16.85 -1.27
C GLU A 49 -0.15 -16.39 -1.15
N TYR A 50 0.06 -15.10 -0.87
CA TYR A 50 1.39 -14.53 -0.72
C TYR A 50 1.90 -14.62 0.71
N GLU A 51 3.01 -15.33 0.90
CA GLU A 51 3.81 -15.23 2.11
C GLU A 51 4.80 -14.05 1.99
N PRO A 52 4.62 -12.97 2.76
CA PRO A 52 5.51 -11.83 2.67
C PRO A 52 6.93 -12.21 3.08
N SER A 53 7.90 -11.80 2.27
CA SER A 53 9.33 -11.95 2.59
C SER A 53 9.67 -11.22 3.89
N LYS A 54 10.79 -11.60 4.52
CA LYS A 54 11.32 -10.90 5.71
C LYS A 54 11.50 -9.40 5.47
N ASP A 55 11.93 -9.01 4.27
CA ASP A 55 12.14 -7.60 3.91
C ASP A 55 10.81 -6.83 3.81
N GLN A 56 9.75 -7.46 3.32
CA GLN A 56 8.42 -6.84 3.31
C GLN A 56 7.76 -6.81 4.69
N LEU A 57 7.99 -7.83 5.53
CA LEU A 57 7.57 -7.80 6.92
C LEU A 57 8.30 -6.70 7.70
N MET A 58 9.60 -6.54 7.44
CA MET A 58 10.40 -5.46 8.00
C MET A 58 9.91 -4.10 7.49
N ALA A 59 9.67 -3.95 6.19
CA ALA A 59 9.07 -2.75 5.63
C ALA A 59 7.70 -2.47 6.28
N LEU A 60 6.82 -3.46 6.44
CA LEU A 60 5.53 -3.33 7.12
C LEU A 60 5.67 -2.93 8.60
N SER A 61 6.69 -3.43 9.31
CA SER A 61 6.93 -3.06 10.70
C SER A 61 7.32 -1.60 10.88
N LEU A 62 7.98 -0.99 9.89
CA LEU A 62 8.34 0.44 9.92
C LEU A 62 7.10 1.35 9.90
N PHE A 63 5.91 0.84 9.58
CA PHE A 63 4.66 1.58 9.65
C PHE A 63 3.97 1.51 11.02
N ARG A 64 4.35 0.58 11.90
CA ARG A 64 3.63 0.31 13.17
C ARG A 64 3.99 1.27 14.31
N ASP A 65 5.10 2.00 14.24
CA ASP A 65 5.55 2.92 15.29
C ASP A 65 5.06 4.36 15.11
N GLY A 66 3.78 4.48 14.75
CA GLY A 66 2.96 5.67 14.97
C GLY A 66 2.55 6.42 13.71
N TYR A 67 1.45 5.98 13.07
CA TYR A 67 0.37 6.81 12.49
C TYR A 67 -0.85 5.91 12.20
N MET A 68 -2.05 6.50 12.18
CA MET A 68 -3.34 5.82 12.02
C MET A 68 -3.46 5.18 10.63
N ALA A 69 -3.61 3.84 10.58
CA ALA A 69 -3.86 3.08 9.36
C ALA A 69 -5.23 2.40 9.44
N PHE A 70 -6.13 2.74 8.51
CA PHE A 70 -7.42 2.07 8.36
C PHE A 70 -7.24 0.93 7.36
N ALA A 71 -7.22 -0.32 7.85
CA ALA A 71 -7.25 -1.52 7.03
C ALA A 71 -8.62 -2.18 7.16
N VAL A 72 -9.42 -2.18 6.09
CA VAL A 72 -10.65 -2.99 6.01
C VAL A 72 -10.31 -4.32 5.36
N THR A 73 -10.30 -5.38 6.16
CA THR A 73 -10.23 -6.76 5.66
C THR A 73 -11.57 -7.45 5.91
N THR A 74 -12.22 -7.92 4.86
CA THR A 74 -13.40 -8.79 4.99
C THR A 74 -12.98 -10.25 4.84
N LYS A 75 -13.42 -11.09 5.77
CA LYS A 75 -13.25 -12.55 5.71
C LYS A 75 -14.44 -13.13 4.94
N LYS A 76 -14.20 -13.95 3.93
CA LYS A 76 -15.27 -14.79 3.38
C LYS A 76 -15.50 -15.91 4.39
N ASN A 77 -16.70 -15.99 4.99
CA ASN A 77 -17.11 -17.17 5.74
C ASN A 77 -17.12 -18.35 4.77
N ALA A 78 -16.12 -19.23 4.87
CA ALA A 78 -16.21 -20.56 4.29
C ALA A 78 -17.20 -21.34 5.15
N GLY A 79 -18.46 -21.37 4.69
CA GLY A 79 -19.49 -22.21 5.28
C GLY A 79 -19.05 -23.68 5.30
N LYS A 80 -19.28 -24.32 6.45
CA LYS A 80 -19.47 -25.76 6.56
C LYS A 80 -20.88 -25.99 7.06
#